data_AF-A0A8S2R6V2-F1
#
_entry.id   AF-A0A8S2R6V2-F1
#
_cell.length_a   1.000
_cell.length_b   1.000
_cell.length_c   1.000
_cell.angle_alpha   90.00
_cell.angle_beta   90.00
_cell.angle_gamma   90.00
#
_symmetry.space_group_name_H-M   'P 1'
#
loop_
_entity.id
_entity.type
_entity.pdbx_description
1 polymer ?
#
loop_
_entity_poly.entity_id
_entity_poly.type
_entity_poly.pdbx_seq_one_letter_code
_entity_poly.pdbx_strand_id
1 'polypeptide(L)'
;LKNAQINEKKSLQHSDKKVPYLANLNEDPMLSYIILHYFNTDVITIGSQNSTICLTGLNILEKHATIRAIDSCKYELIAAEPGARIKVNGYNLNGSAQLRHKDRVLFGANHVYVYLNPFNEKEALPDLPSIISWDFAQKEIAKAKGYSLGNNLTVDQEEIQEKILNLLPLLSEVNAISEELNKYRTFEIVLMPMSSWEGTAVKGSKVLIKMRNLLNQNVWYWDDERFINRSYIIKEHYQKFLDGDEEILYISKDEDPFWEPVEEVLLGTANVFLQSLAYSLDFADEICIVDYKGLEQGRLSINLCPCSSSGKVLNDEHFIDEPEELLNRPYSFKITMRYIEISDERHNKGIRIRYKVFNESEFTETNVICRQAVCANVKQSRIITVPSIDKDWLDFFRNSCIIFQIFALQEESKPNTGLFKMTTRDLKRMEQKQDNTNLMPAVQSNFASPSDSKLKSELALLQNKYNRLEQKEKRIQQLCQDWENNHDFQKFYKLLSAIAFSSGTKLKSSAIVANKEPNVDVYLFGIEEQEYTKDIEQSNSDKQKHVSI
;
A
#
# COMPACT_ATOMS: atom_id res chain seq x y z
N LEU A 1 14.76 -14.72 30.65
CA LEU A 1 14.61 -15.36 31.99
C LEU A 1 15.55 -14.77 33.05
N LYS A 2 16.89 -14.82 32.90
CA LYS A 2 17.83 -14.22 33.90
C LYS A 2 17.63 -12.71 34.12
N ASN A 3 17.37 -11.94 33.06
CA ASN A 3 17.21 -10.48 33.14
C ASN A 3 15.89 -10.06 33.81
N ALA A 4 14.81 -10.79 33.55
CA ALA A 4 13.53 -10.59 34.23
C ALA A 4 13.68 -10.84 35.74
N GLN A 5 14.42 -11.89 36.14
CA GLN A 5 14.68 -12.19 37.55
C GLN A 5 15.54 -11.14 38.27
N ILE A 6 16.42 -10.43 37.55
CA ILE A 6 17.23 -9.33 38.13
C ILE A 6 16.36 -8.10 38.38
N ASN A 7 15.51 -7.74 37.41
CA ASN A 7 14.61 -6.60 37.54
C ASN A 7 13.49 -6.89 38.55
N GLU A 8 12.98 -8.12 38.59
CA GLU A 8 12.06 -8.60 39.61
C GLU A 8 12.70 -8.49 41.01
N LYS A 9 13.94 -8.99 41.19
CA LYS A 9 14.68 -8.85 42.47
C LYS A 9 14.93 -7.39 42.89
N LYS A 10 15.24 -6.49 41.95
CA LYS A 10 15.42 -5.05 42.25
C LYS A 10 14.10 -4.35 42.59
N SER A 11 13.02 -4.67 41.88
CA SER A 11 11.67 -4.15 42.18
C SER A 11 11.16 -4.66 43.54
N LEU A 12 11.43 -5.92 43.88
CA LEU A 12 11.11 -6.53 45.18
C LEU A 12 11.91 -5.89 46.33
N GLN A 13 13.18 -5.53 46.13
CA GLN A 13 13.99 -4.81 47.14
C GLN A 13 13.49 -3.39 47.45
N HIS A 14 12.60 -2.83 46.63
CA HIS A 14 12.01 -1.51 46.83
C HIS A 14 10.53 -1.56 47.27
N SER A 15 9.95 -2.75 47.36
CA SER A 15 8.58 -2.99 47.84
C SER A 15 8.37 -2.73 49.34
N ASP A 16 9.45 -2.61 50.13
CA ASP A 16 9.37 -2.34 51.57
C ASP A 16 8.78 -0.96 51.90
N LYS A 17 8.73 -0.04 50.92
CA LYS A 17 8.02 1.23 51.04
C LYS A 17 6.68 1.13 50.33
N LYS A 18 5.58 1.04 51.09
CA LYS A 18 4.20 1.16 50.60
C LYS A 18 3.90 2.60 50.14
N VAL A 19 4.56 3.07 49.10
CA VAL A 19 4.40 4.42 48.54
C VAL A 19 4.32 4.30 47.02
N PRO A 20 3.40 4.99 46.33
CA PRO A 20 3.36 4.98 44.88
C PRO A 20 4.59 5.66 44.27
N TYR A 21 5.02 5.22 43.09
CA TYR A 21 6.21 5.76 42.43
C TYR A 21 6.17 5.63 40.92
N LEU A 22 7.01 6.41 40.24
CA LEU A 22 7.33 6.23 38.83
C LEU A 22 8.65 5.47 38.70
N ALA A 23 8.69 4.46 37.84
CA ALA A 23 9.90 3.71 37.48
C ALA A 23 10.25 3.95 36.02
N ASN A 24 11.50 4.29 35.70
CA ASN A 24 11.91 4.54 34.32
C ASN A 24 11.89 3.26 33.47
N LEU A 25 11.57 3.41 32.18
CA LEU A 25 11.80 2.38 31.16
C LEU A 25 12.90 2.88 30.22
N ASN A 26 13.84 2.00 29.91
CA ASN A 26 14.96 2.27 29.01
C ASN A 26 15.05 1.16 27.96
N GLU A 27 15.57 1.50 26.79
CA GLU A 27 15.85 0.55 25.71
C GLU A 27 16.78 -0.57 26.18
N ASP A 28 17.79 -0.25 26.98
CA ASP A 28 18.57 -1.28 27.70
C ASP A 28 17.74 -1.84 28.87
N PRO A 29 17.37 -3.13 28.86
CA PRO A 29 16.62 -3.75 29.94
C PRO A 29 17.33 -3.68 31.31
N MET A 30 18.65 -3.52 31.34
CA MET A 30 19.45 -3.37 32.57
C MET A 30 19.32 -1.99 33.20
N LEU A 31 18.95 -0.98 32.41
CA LEU A 31 18.75 0.41 32.84
C LEU A 31 17.27 0.72 33.15
N SER A 32 16.36 -0.19 32.83
CA SER A 32 14.95 -0.11 33.21
C SER A 32 14.74 -0.39 34.71
N TYR A 33 13.77 0.28 35.33
CA TYR A 33 13.46 0.20 36.76
C TYR A 33 14.61 0.57 37.71
N ILE A 34 15.54 1.40 37.26
CA ILE A 34 16.68 1.87 38.06
C ILE A 34 16.38 3.23 38.70
N ILE A 35 15.79 4.15 37.95
CA ILE A 35 15.42 5.47 38.44
C ILE A 35 13.99 5.39 38.96
N LEU A 36 13.83 5.60 40.26
CA LEU A 36 12.54 5.61 40.93
C LEU A 36 12.23 7.00 41.52
N HIS A 37 11.04 7.50 41.23
CA HIS A 37 10.52 8.73 41.82
C HIS A 37 9.33 8.42 42.74
N TYR A 38 9.58 8.41 44.04
CA TYR A 38 8.57 8.13 45.06
C TYR A 38 7.68 9.34 45.34
N PHE A 39 6.39 9.07 45.53
CA PHE A 39 5.37 10.09 45.75
C PHE A 39 5.29 10.40 47.26
N ASN A 40 6.28 11.16 47.74
CA ASN A 40 6.40 11.50 49.16
C ASN A 40 5.52 12.69 49.58
N THR A 41 4.92 13.39 48.62
CA THR A 41 4.10 14.60 48.82
C THR A 41 2.81 14.50 48.03
N ASP A 42 1.78 15.21 48.48
CA ASP A 42 0.47 15.24 47.80
C ASP A 42 0.53 15.89 46.41
N VAL A 43 1.57 16.68 46.15
CA VAL A 43 1.82 17.32 44.86
C VAL A 43 3.25 17.08 44.44
N ILE A 44 3.42 16.57 43.22
CA ILE A 44 4.72 16.29 42.59
C ILE A 44 4.75 17.08 41.29
N THR A 45 5.70 18.01 41.18
CA THR A 45 5.89 18.79 39.96
C THR A 45 6.96 18.16 39.09
N ILE A 46 6.72 18.16 37.78
CA ILE A 46 7.63 17.60 36.76
C ILE A 46 7.93 18.70 35.76
N GLY A 47 9.21 18.92 35.47
CA GLY A 47 9.64 19.99 34.58
C GLY A 47 11.15 20.03 34.41
N SER A 48 11.66 20.97 33.62
CA SER A 48 13.11 21.10 33.40
C SER A 48 13.84 21.83 34.52
N GLN A 49 13.14 22.73 35.24
CA GLN A 49 13.71 23.52 36.33
C GLN A 49 12.74 23.60 37.52
N ASN A 50 13.28 23.81 38.72
CA ASN A 50 12.52 24.09 39.95
C ASN A 50 11.35 23.12 40.23
N SER A 51 11.52 21.85 39.87
CA SER A 51 10.48 20.82 39.95
C SER A 51 10.89 19.68 40.89
N THR A 52 9.93 18.96 41.47
CA THR A 52 10.20 17.78 42.31
C THR A 52 10.94 16.70 41.51
N ILE A 53 10.53 16.50 40.25
CA ILE A 53 11.21 15.65 39.27
C ILE A 53 11.72 16.55 38.16
N CYS A 54 13.04 16.77 38.15
CA CYS A 54 13.71 17.51 37.09
C CYS A 54 14.04 16.57 35.93
N LEU A 55 13.42 16.79 34.76
CA LEU A 55 13.71 16.07 33.53
C LEU A 55 14.31 17.03 32.52
N THR A 56 15.45 16.68 31.94
CA THR A 56 16.07 17.43 30.85
C THR A 56 15.84 16.71 29.53
N GLY A 57 15.63 17.47 28.45
CA GLY A 57 15.51 16.90 27.10
C GLY A 57 14.41 17.52 26.26
N LEU A 58 14.39 17.14 24.99
CA LEU A 58 13.52 17.67 23.95
C LEU A 58 12.03 17.61 24.36
N ASN A 59 11.33 18.74 24.16
CA ASN A 59 9.93 18.95 24.52
C ASN A 59 9.57 18.80 26.00
N ILE A 60 10.54 18.89 26.92
CA ILE A 60 10.24 19.11 28.34
C ILE A 60 10.14 20.60 28.61
N LEU A 61 9.04 21.02 29.24
CA LEU A 61 8.80 22.42 29.59
C LEU A 61 9.33 22.69 31.00
N GLU A 62 9.52 23.97 31.34
CA GLU A 62 9.89 24.37 32.71
C GLU A 62 8.88 23.85 33.72
N LYS A 63 7.59 23.97 33.40
CA LYS A 63 6.48 23.32 34.11
C LYS A 63 5.78 22.38 33.14
N HIS A 64 6.15 21.11 33.16
CA HIS A 64 5.67 20.15 32.19
C HIS A 64 4.40 19.43 32.67
N ALA A 65 4.44 18.85 33.86
CA ALA A 65 3.32 18.12 34.42
C ALA A 65 3.21 18.30 35.93
N THR A 66 2.04 18.04 36.47
CA THR A 66 1.83 17.94 37.91
C THR A 66 1.07 16.67 38.21
N ILE A 67 1.59 15.89 39.14
CA ILE A 67 0.89 14.73 39.69
C ILE A 67 0.35 15.14 41.06
N ARG A 68 -0.96 15.00 41.26
CA ARG A 68 -1.66 15.41 42.47
C ARG A 68 -2.40 14.24 43.09
N ALA A 69 -2.30 14.08 44.40
CA ALA A 69 -3.12 13.14 45.16
C ALA A 69 -4.59 13.58 45.13
N ILE A 70 -5.48 12.69 44.68
CA ILE A 70 -6.93 12.86 44.79
C ILE A 70 -7.39 12.39 46.17
N ASP A 71 -6.82 11.27 46.63
CA ASP A 71 -7.11 10.60 47.88
C ASP A 71 -5.85 9.87 48.36
N SER A 72 -5.85 9.27 49.55
CA SER A 72 -4.67 8.64 50.18
C SER A 72 -3.97 7.58 49.32
N CYS A 73 -4.65 7.04 48.29
CA CYS A 73 -4.13 5.99 47.42
C CYS A 73 -4.28 6.28 45.91
N LYS A 74 -4.75 7.46 45.49
CA LYS A 74 -5.07 7.75 44.08
C LYS A 74 -4.44 9.06 43.62
N TYR A 75 -3.87 9.06 42.42
CA TYR A 75 -3.16 10.20 41.85
C TYR A 75 -3.71 10.57 40.47
N GLU A 76 -3.75 11.86 40.20
CA GLU A 76 -4.12 12.46 38.94
C GLU A 76 -2.89 13.09 38.28
N LEU A 77 -2.69 12.81 36.99
CA LEU A 77 -1.70 13.47 36.16
C LEU A 77 -2.35 14.62 35.38
N ILE A 78 -1.76 15.81 35.47
CA ILE A 78 -2.27 17.04 34.87
C ILE A 78 -1.17 17.66 34.03
N ALA A 79 -1.49 18.08 32.81
CA ALA A 79 -0.59 18.90 32.01
C ALA A 79 -0.45 20.30 32.65
N ALA A 80 0.75 20.70 33.03
CA ALA A 80 0.95 21.94 33.78
C ALA A 80 0.82 23.19 32.89
N GLU A 81 1.21 23.09 31.62
CA GLU A 81 1.14 24.19 30.66
C GLU A 81 0.61 23.75 29.27
N PRO A 82 -0.05 24.66 28.53
CA PRO A 82 -0.47 24.40 27.16
C PRO A 82 0.70 24.00 26.26
N GLY A 83 0.64 22.77 25.75
CA GLY A 83 1.66 22.22 24.87
C GLY A 83 2.70 21.34 25.55
N ALA A 84 2.54 21.01 26.84
CA ALA A 84 3.22 19.88 27.47
C ALA A 84 2.88 18.59 26.71
N ARG A 85 3.90 17.91 26.18
CA ARG A 85 3.75 16.67 25.42
C ARG A 85 3.76 15.49 26.38
N ILE A 86 2.58 15.09 26.83
CA ILE A 86 2.40 13.97 27.75
C ILE A 86 1.55 12.91 27.08
N LYS A 87 1.97 11.65 27.17
CA LYS A 87 1.13 10.51 26.77
C LYS A 87 0.91 9.55 27.91
N VAL A 88 -0.31 9.04 28.02
CA VAL A 88 -0.66 7.96 28.95
C VAL A 88 -1.16 6.80 28.10
N ASN A 89 -0.51 5.65 28.26
CA ASN A 89 -0.82 4.42 27.55
C ASN A 89 -0.87 4.57 26.01
N GLY A 90 0.07 5.36 25.47
CA GLY A 90 0.18 5.64 24.03
C GLY A 90 -0.64 6.84 23.53
N TYR A 91 -1.65 7.30 24.27
CA TYR A 91 -2.54 8.39 23.86
C TYR A 91 -2.12 9.73 24.48
N ASN A 92 -2.32 10.83 23.75
CA ASN A 92 -2.03 12.17 24.26
C ASN A 92 -2.95 12.52 25.44
N LEU A 93 -2.38 13.14 26.48
CA LEU A 93 -3.12 13.62 27.63
C LEU A 93 -3.91 14.90 27.27
N ASN A 94 -5.23 14.86 27.40
CA ASN A 94 -6.11 16.01 27.19
C ASN A 94 -6.63 16.52 28.55
N GLY A 95 -6.00 17.56 29.10
CA GLY A 95 -6.36 18.11 30.41
C GLY A 95 -5.73 17.33 31.56
N SER A 96 -6.47 16.38 32.12
CA SER A 96 -6.01 15.52 33.22
C SER A 96 -6.46 14.07 33.05
N ALA A 97 -5.72 13.14 33.66
CA ALA A 97 -6.05 11.72 33.67
C ALA A 97 -5.69 11.10 35.02
N GLN A 98 -6.59 10.28 35.55
CA GLN A 98 -6.30 9.49 36.74
C GLN A 98 -5.32 8.36 36.38
N LEU A 99 -4.24 8.25 37.15
CA LEU A 99 -3.24 7.21 36.98
C LEU A 99 -3.68 5.91 37.68
N ARG A 100 -3.58 4.79 36.97
CA ARG A 100 -3.83 3.43 37.47
C ARG A 100 -2.55 2.64 37.52
N HIS A 101 -2.51 1.65 38.42
CA HIS A 101 -1.36 0.76 38.56
C HIS A 101 -0.94 0.18 37.19
N LYS A 102 0.35 0.28 36.86
CA LYS A 102 0.99 -0.08 35.58
C LYS A 102 0.71 0.83 34.40
N ASP A 103 0.14 2.02 34.57
CA ASP A 103 0.03 2.98 33.46
C ASP A 103 1.41 3.41 32.96
N ARG A 104 1.58 3.48 31.63
CA ARG A 104 2.81 3.93 30.96
C ARG A 104 2.66 5.41 30.68
N VAL A 105 3.58 6.23 31.18
CA VAL A 105 3.58 7.68 31.00
C VAL A 105 4.82 8.09 30.23
N LEU A 106 4.65 8.80 29.11
CA LEU A 106 5.73 9.43 28.36
C LEU A 106 5.69 10.94 28.62
N PHE A 107 6.80 11.50 29.08
CA PHE A 107 7.02 12.95 29.17
C PHE A 107 7.95 13.42 28.04
N GLY A 108 7.58 14.50 27.36
CA GLY A 108 8.37 15.04 26.26
C GLY A 108 8.55 14.03 25.11
N ALA A 109 9.79 13.92 24.59
CA ALA A 109 10.12 13.00 23.52
C ALA A 109 10.58 11.61 23.99
N ASN A 110 11.36 11.54 25.08
CA ASN A 110 12.19 10.35 25.39
C ASN A 110 11.93 9.74 26.78
N HIS A 111 11.22 10.43 27.69
CA HIS A 111 11.13 10.03 29.09
C HIS A 111 9.94 9.10 29.35
N VAL A 112 10.17 7.78 29.25
CA VAL A 112 9.14 6.76 29.48
C VAL A 112 9.22 6.24 30.92
N TYR A 113 8.08 6.25 31.61
CA TYR A 113 7.94 5.74 32.97
C TYR A 113 6.74 4.79 33.10
N VAL A 114 6.79 3.89 34.06
CA VAL A 114 5.65 3.10 34.53
C VAL A 114 5.24 3.62 35.89
N TYR A 115 3.95 3.93 36.05
CA TYR A 115 3.37 4.25 37.33
C TYR A 115 3.04 2.97 38.10
N LEU A 116 3.63 2.83 39.29
CA LEU A 116 3.41 1.69 40.17
C LEU A 116 2.79 2.17 41.47
N ASN A 117 1.65 1.57 41.81
CA ASN A 117 0.90 1.87 43.03
C ASN A 117 0.68 0.58 43.84
N PRO A 118 1.45 0.33 44.91
CA PRO A 118 1.32 -0.86 45.75
C PRO A 118 -0.04 -1.02 46.45
N PHE A 119 -0.81 0.06 46.60
CA PHE A 119 -2.13 0.00 47.25
C PHE A 119 -3.22 -0.57 46.34
N ASN A 120 -3.05 -0.45 45.02
CA ASN A 120 -4.05 -0.77 44.02
C ASN A 120 -3.55 -1.81 43.00
N GLU A 121 -2.68 -2.75 43.41
CA GLU A 121 -2.15 -3.79 42.51
C GLU A 121 -3.25 -4.63 41.84
N LYS A 122 -4.39 -4.79 42.52
CA LYS A 122 -5.58 -5.51 42.01
C LYS A 122 -6.39 -4.72 40.97
N GLU A 123 -6.13 -3.43 40.79
CA GLU A 123 -6.79 -2.59 39.76
C GLU A 123 -6.06 -2.63 38.41
N ALA A 124 -4.98 -3.41 38.28
CA ALA A 124 -4.30 -3.61 37.01
C ALA A 124 -5.23 -4.25 35.97
N LEU A 125 -5.16 -3.80 34.72
CA LEU A 125 -5.89 -4.44 33.61
C LEU A 125 -5.44 -5.91 33.48
N PRO A 126 -6.38 -6.85 33.29
CA PRO A 126 -6.10 -8.30 33.35
C PRO A 126 -5.12 -8.79 32.26
N ASP A 127 -5.02 -8.08 31.14
CA ASP A 127 -4.19 -8.47 29.99
C ASP A 127 -2.76 -7.91 30.03
N LEU A 128 -2.36 -7.22 31.12
CA LEU A 128 -1.03 -6.62 31.23
C LEU A 128 0.02 -7.64 31.72
N PRO A 129 1.25 -7.59 31.17
CA PRO A 129 2.32 -8.45 31.66
C PRO A 129 2.70 -8.14 33.11
N SER A 130 3.32 -9.12 33.78
CA SER A 130 3.77 -8.98 35.17
C SER A 130 4.77 -7.83 35.33
N ILE A 131 5.72 -7.72 34.40
CA ILE A 131 6.69 -6.63 34.28
C ILE A 131 6.48 -5.96 32.93
N ILE A 132 6.32 -4.63 32.94
CA ILE A 132 6.22 -3.84 31.71
C ILE A 132 7.63 -3.61 31.16
N SER A 133 7.90 -3.98 29.91
CA SER A 133 9.17 -3.68 29.23
C SER A 133 9.08 -2.40 28.41
N TRP A 134 10.23 -1.85 28.02
CA TRP A 134 10.29 -0.75 27.05
C TRP A 134 9.64 -1.14 25.72
N ASP A 135 9.93 -2.33 25.19
CA ASP A 135 9.29 -2.84 23.96
C ASP A 135 7.77 -2.86 24.04
N PHE A 136 7.21 -3.27 25.19
CA PHE A 136 5.76 -3.28 25.39
C PHE A 136 5.19 -1.87 25.31
N ALA A 137 5.83 -0.91 25.99
CA ALA A 137 5.41 0.49 25.95
C ALA A 137 5.53 1.08 24.53
N GLN A 138 6.58 0.76 23.78
CA GLN A 138 6.74 1.21 22.40
C GLN A 138 5.70 0.59 21.46
N LYS A 139 5.42 -0.71 21.57
CA LYS A 139 4.34 -1.38 20.83
C LYS A 139 2.98 -0.73 21.08
N GLU A 140 2.72 -0.34 22.31
CA GLU A 140 1.51 0.37 22.66
C GLU A 140 1.45 1.79 22.07
N ILE A 141 2.53 2.56 22.13
CA ILE A 141 2.62 3.88 21.50
C ILE A 141 2.46 3.78 19.98
N ALA A 142 3.06 2.78 19.34
CA ALA A 142 2.93 2.50 17.92
C ALA A 142 1.47 2.19 17.55
N LYS A 143 0.82 1.31 18.33
CA LYS A 143 -0.59 0.96 18.17
C LYS A 143 -1.51 2.16 18.31
N ALA A 144 -1.29 3.01 19.32
CA ALA A 144 -2.07 4.23 19.52
C ALA A 144 -1.89 5.26 18.39
N LYS A 145 -0.74 5.23 17.69
CA LYS A 145 -0.48 6.01 16.47
C LYS A 145 -1.03 5.38 15.19
N GLY A 146 -1.70 4.23 15.27
CA GLY A 146 -2.31 3.56 14.12
C GLY A 146 -1.41 2.53 13.41
N TYR A 147 -0.22 2.23 13.94
CA TYR A 147 0.71 1.24 13.36
C TYR A 147 0.49 -0.18 13.91
N SER A 148 -0.75 -0.63 14.01
CA SER A 148 -1.09 -1.95 14.55
C SER A 148 -1.24 -2.99 13.46
N LEU A 149 -0.30 -3.94 13.33
CA LEU A 149 -0.42 -5.00 12.32
C LEU A 149 -1.26 -6.23 12.79
N GLY A 150 -1.71 -6.28 14.04
CA GLY A 150 -2.46 -7.41 14.59
C GLY A 150 -1.54 -8.41 15.33
N ASN A 151 -2.13 -9.49 15.88
CA ASN A 151 -1.39 -10.44 16.73
C ASN A 151 -0.90 -11.68 15.97
N ASN A 152 -1.39 -11.93 14.76
CA ASN A 152 -1.00 -13.08 13.91
C ASN A 152 -0.35 -12.54 12.64
N LEU A 153 0.93 -12.20 12.75
CA LEU A 153 1.68 -11.54 11.69
C LEU A 153 2.38 -12.58 10.82
N THR A 154 2.49 -12.30 9.52
CA THR A 154 3.46 -13.00 8.67
C THR A 154 4.88 -12.53 9.01
N VAL A 155 5.92 -13.31 8.66
CA VAL A 155 7.33 -12.93 8.89
C VAL A 155 7.62 -11.51 8.38
N ASP A 156 7.22 -11.20 7.15
CA ASP A 156 7.36 -9.86 6.56
C ASP A 156 6.69 -8.76 7.39
N GLN A 157 5.55 -9.06 8.02
CA GLN A 157 4.82 -8.10 8.86
C GLN A 157 5.50 -7.91 10.22
N GLU A 158 6.12 -8.95 10.78
CA GLU A 158 6.92 -8.84 12.00
C GLU A 158 8.17 -7.97 11.76
N GLU A 159 8.87 -8.16 10.64
CA GLU A 159 10.01 -7.32 10.25
C GLU A 159 9.61 -5.86 10.07
N ILE A 160 8.47 -5.61 9.39
CA ILE A 160 7.92 -4.25 9.26
C ILE A 160 7.60 -3.66 10.63
N GLN A 161 6.99 -4.43 11.54
CA GLN A 161 6.66 -3.95 12.87
C GLN A 161 7.93 -3.60 13.66
N GLU A 162 8.96 -4.43 13.63
CA GLU A 162 10.24 -4.17 14.30
C GLU A 162 10.89 -2.88 13.76
N LYS A 163 10.93 -2.72 12.43
CA LYS A 163 11.42 -1.48 11.80
C LYS A 163 10.65 -0.25 12.28
N ILE A 164 9.32 -0.31 12.33
CA ILE A 164 8.50 0.81 12.84
C ILE A 164 8.85 1.13 14.29
N LEU A 165 8.99 0.11 15.15
CA LEU A 165 9.32 0.30 16.57
C LEU A 165 10.67 0.98 16.75
N ASN A 166 11.66 0.64 15.94
CA ASN A 166 13.00 1.25 15.98
C ASN A 166 12.98 2.69 15.42
N LEU A 167 12.17 2.97 14.40
CA LEU A 167 12.09 4.29 13.77
C LEU A 167 11.25 5.30 14.57
N LEU A 168 10.23 4.87 15.30
CA LEU A 168 9.30 5.77 16.00
C LEU A 168 9.95 6.70 17.04
N PRO A 169 10.88 6.24 17.90
CA PRO A 169 11.62 7.11 18.81
C PRO A 169 12.45 8.15 18.05
N LEU A 170 13.22 7.71 17.05
CA LEU A 170 14.04 8.59 16.21
C LEU A 170 13.19 9.65 15.49
N LEU A 171 12.04 9.26 14.96
CA LEU A 171 11.08 10.16 14.32
C LEU A 171 10.51 11.19 15.29
N SER A 172 10.23 10.79 16.53
CA SER A 172 9.75 11.69 17.58
C SER A 172 10.80 12.75 17.93
N GLU A 173 12.06 12.33 18.03
CA GLU A 173 13.21 13.16 18.34
C GLU A 173 13.55 14.13 17.20
N VAL A 174 13.66 13.65 15.96
CA VAL A 174 13.93 14.51 14.79
C VAL A 174 12.84 15.57 14.61
N ASN A 175 11.58 15.21 14.79
CA ASN A 175 10.48 16.19 14.75
C ASN A 175 10.58 17.21 15.89
N ALA A 176 11.03 16.80 17.08
CA ALA A 176 11.24 17.72 18.19
C ALA A 176 12.35 18.73 17.89
N ILE A 177 13.48 18.26 17.36
CA ILE A 177 14.60 19.10 16.94
C ILE A 177 14.16 20.06 15.83
N SER A 178 13.36 19.59 14.87
CA SER A 178 12.83 20.47 13.80
C SER A 178 11.92 21.58 14.34
N GLU A 179 11.13 21.28 15.39
CA GLU A 179 10.30 22.26 16.08
C GLU A 179 11.14 23.29 16.83
N GLU A 180 12.19 22.86 17.53
CA GLU A 180 13.05 23.72 18.35
C GLU A 180 13.97 24.62 17.50
N LEU A 181 14.56 24.05 16.43
CA LEU A 181 15.41 24.78 15.48
C LEU A 181 14.61 25.53 14.39
N ASN A 182 13.27 25.52 14.44
CA ASN A 182 12.39 26.15 13.46
C ASN A 182 12.72 25.78 11.99
N LYS A 183 12.99 24.50 11.71
CA LYS A 183 13.40 24.04 10.37
C LYS A 183 12.25 23.85 9.37
N TYR A 184 11.01 24.03 9.81
CA TYR A 184 9.80 23.88 8.98
C TYR A 184 9.68 22.53 8.28
N ARG A 185 10.12 21.46 8.95
CA ARG A 185 10.01 20.08 8.47
C ARG A 185 9.18 19.23 9.41
N THR A 186 8.42 18.32 8.82
CA THR A 186 7.76 17.24 9.56
C THR A 186 8.13 15.90 8.95
N PHE A 187 8.21 14.89 9.81
CA PHE A 187 8.56 13.53 9.44
C PHE A 187 7.46 12.57 9.90
N GLU A 188 7.03 11.69 9.01
CA GLU A 188 5.99 10.69 9.24
C GLU A 188 6.45 9.33 8.68
N ILE A 189 6.12 8.22 9.36
CA ILE A 189 6.35 6.89 8.80
C ILE A 189 5.20 6.54 7.85
N VAL A 190 5.52 6.04 6.68
CA VAL A 190 4.57 5.64 5.66
C VAL A 190 4.82 4.19 5.26
N LEU A 191 3.75 3.39 5.21
CA LEU A 191 3.77 2.07 4.61
C LEU A 191 3.32 2.19 3.16
N MET A 192 4.27 2.08 2.24
CA MET A 192 4.01 2.16 0.81
C MET A 192 3.87 0.75 0.25
N PRO A 193 2.75 0.40 -0.42
CA PRO A 193 2.63 -0.89 -1.09
C PRO A 193 3.80 -1.09 -2.06
N MET A 194 4.46 -2.26 -2.01
CA MET A 194 5.63 -2.50 -2.85
C MET A 194 5.27 -2.39 -4.33
N SER A 195 4.04 -2.78 -4.69
CA SER A 195 3.52 -2.63 -6.03
C SER A 195 3.42 -1.19 -6.53
N SER A 196 3.08 -0.27 -5.64
CA SER A 196 3.03 1.16 -5.94
C SER A 196 4.42 1.76 -6.10
N TRP A 197 5.42 1.26 -5.38
CA TRP A 197 6.80 1.74 -5.42
C TRP A 197 7.58 1.18 -6.61
N GLU A 198 7.55 -0.15 -6.79
CA GLU A 198 8.29 -0.88 -7.83
C GLU A 198 7.61 -0.88 -9.21
N GLY A 199 6.33 -0.46 -9.27
CA GLY A 199 5.54 -0.50 -10.50
C GLY A 199 5.30 -1.92 -11.03
N THR A 200 5.28 -2.91 -10.13
CA THR A 200 5.05 -4.35 -10.41
C THR A 200 4.01 -4.93 -9.48
N ALA A 201 3.43 -6.08 -9.82
CA ALA A 201 2.50 -6.78 -8.93
C ALA A 201 3.22 -7.51 -7.76
N VAL A 202 4.24 -6.91 -7.15
CA VAL A 202 4.92 -7.48 -5.98
C VAL A 202 4.12 -7.18 -4.72
N LYS A 203 3.90 -8.21 -3.91
CA LYS A 203 3.18 -8.13 -2.64
C LYS A 203 4.10 -7.59 -1.54
N GLY A 204 3.49 -7.00 -0.51
CA GLY A 204 4.20 -6.47 0.66
C GLY A 204 4.16 -4.95 0.72
N SER A 205 4.79 -4.39 1.75
CA SER A 205 4.88 -2.95 1.97
C SER A 205 6.31 -2.57 2.32
N LYS A 206 6.75 -1.42 1.82
CA LYS A 206 8.03 -0.81 2.15
C LYS A 206 7.79 0.28 3.19
N VAL A 207 8.61 0.29 4.25
CA VAL A 207 8.61 1.34 5.26
C VAL A 207 9.43 2.51 4.71
N LEU A 208 8.80 3.69 4.63
CA LEU A 208 9.45 4.92 4.19
C LEU A 208 9.19 6.02 5.21
N ILE A 209 10.07 7.02 5.25
CA ILE A 209 9.90 8.23 6.05
C ILE A 209 9.55 9.37 5.10
N LYS A 210 8.33 9.88 5.24
CA LYS A 210 7.83 11.03 4.53
C LYS A 210 8.31 12.29 5.23
N MET A 211 9.24 13.01 4.61
CA MET A 211 9.61 14.37 5.00
C MET A 211 8.70 15.35 4.27
N ARG A 212 8.08 16.30 4.97
CA ARG A 212 7.28 17.38 4.40
C ARG A 212 7.85 18.74 4.78
N ASN A 213 7.89 19.66 3.82
CA ASN A 213 8.15 21.07 4.05
C ASN A 213 6.84 21.80 4.34
N LEU A 214 6.69 22.35 5.54
CA LEU A 214 5.46 23.01 5.97
C LEU A 214 5.19 24.34 5.25
N LEU A 215 6.22 24.95 4.66
CA LEU A 215 6.13 26.25 4.01
C LEU A 215 5.59 26.18 2.57
N ASN A 216 5.97 25.15 1.82
CA ASN A 216 5.60 24.99 0.42
C ASN A 216 4.92 23.66 0.10
N GLN A 217 4.76 22.78 1.09
CA GLN A 217 4.09 21.48 0.99
C GLN A 217 4.81 20.42 0.16
N ASN A 218 6.07 20.67 -0.24
CA ASN A 218 6.90 19.65 -0.89
C ASN A 218 7.12 18.45 0.05
N VAL A 219 7.22 17.27 -0.56
CA VAL A 219 7.34 15.98 0.11
C VAL A 219 8.50 15.19 -0.48
N TRP A 220 9.20 14.47 0.38
CA TRP A 220 10.24 13.51 0.02
C TRP A 220 9.99 12.20 0.78
N TYR A 221 10.43 11.09 0.19
CA TYR A 221 10.38 9.78 0.83
C TYR A 221 11.80 9.25 1.01
N TRP A 222 12.18 9.00 2.24
CA TRP A 222 13.46 8.41 2.60
C TRP A 222 13.25 6.95 2.99
N ASP A 223 14.20 6.09 2.66
CA ASP A 223 14.26 4.76 3.29
C ASP A 223 14.75 4.86 4.74
N ASP A 224 14.66 3.75 5.45
CA ASP A 224 15.07 3.61 6.83
C ASP A 224 16.57 3.90 7.01
N GLU A 225 17.43 3.40 6.13
CA GLU A 225 18.87 3.63 6.19
C GLU A 225 19.23 5.12 6.08
N ARG A 226 18.70 5.81 5.06
CA ARG A 226 18.91 7.25 4.86
C ARG A 226 18.41 8.05 6.05
N PHE A 227 17.21 7.76 6.55
CA PHE A 227 16.65 8.48 7.68
C PHE A 227 17.47 8.27 8.96
N ILE A 228 17.89 7.04 9.27
CA ILE A 228 18.72 6.74 10.43
C ILE A 228 20.03 7.54 10.37
N ASN A 229 20.74 7.47 9.23
CA ASN A 229 21.97 8.23 9.03
C ASN A 229 21.76 9.74 9.19
N ARG A 230 20.71 10.28 8.57
CA ARG A 230 20.38 11.71 8.67
C ARG A 230 20.01 12.12 10.09
N SER A 231 19.34 11.24 10.83
CA SER A 231 18.94 11.51 12.22
C SER A 231 20.13 11.71 13.14
N TYR A 232 21.25 10.99 12.93
CA TYR A 232 22.47 11.21 13.71
C TYR A 232 23.06 12.59 13.43
N ILE A 233 23.12 13.01 12.17
CA ILE A 233 23.62 14.34 11.77
C ILE A 233 22.73 15.43 12.38
N ILE A 234 21.40 15.26 12.32
CA ILE A 234 20.44 16.20 12.93
C ILE A 234 20.71 16.34 14.44
N LYS A 235 20.93 15.24 15.16
CA LYS A 235 21.24 15.26 16.59
C LYS A 235 22.57 15.94 16.90
N GLU A 236 23.59 15.70 16.09
CA GLU A 236 24.89 16.36 16.25
C GLU A 236 24.77 17.89 16.06
N HIS A 237 24.06 18.33 15.02
CA HIS A 237 23.77 19.76 14.80
C HIS A 237 23.00 20.37 15.96
N TYR A 238 22.03 19.65 16.50
CA TYR A 238 21.27 20.10 17.65
C TYR A 238 22.11 20.17 18.93
N GLN A 239 23.07 19.26 19.12
CA GLN A 239 23.99 19.34 20.26
C GLN A 239 24.87 20.59 20.18
N LYS A 240 25.41 20.91 19.00
CA LYS A 240 26.19 22.15 18.78
C LYS A 240 25.38 23.41 19.10
N PHE A 241 24.11 23.43 18.69
CA PHE A 241 23.17 24.50 19.06
C PHE A 241 23.04 24.67 20.59
N LEU A 242 22.88 23.56 21.32
CA LEU A 242 22.79 23.57 22.78
C LEU A 242 24.07 24.06 23.44
N ASP A 243 25.22 23.78 22.83
CA ASP A 243 26.53 24.24 23.29
C ASP A 243 26.77 25.74 23.00
N GLY A 244 25.81 26.42 22.35
CA GLY A 244 25.84 27.85 22.07
C GLY A 244 26.44 28.22 20.72
N ASP A 245 26.64 27.25 19.82
CA ASP A 245 27.11 27.51 18.46
C ASP A 245 25.96 28.00 17.57
N GLU A 246 25.85 29.32 17.41
CA GLU A 246 24.82 29.95 16.58
C GLU A 246 25.06 29.78 15.07
N GLU A 247 26.27 29.39 14.63
CA GLU A 247 26.60 29.23 13.20
C GLU A 247 25.74 28.12 12.56
N ILE A 248 25.30 27.13 13.35
CA ILE A 248 24.45 26.02 12.90
C ILE A 248 23.09 26.47 12.36
N LEU A 249 22.64 27.69 12.72
CA LEU A 249 21.39 28.26 12.21
C LEU A 249 21.53 28.83 10.80
N TYR A 250 22.77 29.11 10.36
CA TYR A 250 23.08 29.80 9.11
C TYR A 250 23.88 28.94 8.11
N ILE A 251 23.91 27.63 8.32
CA ILE A 251 24.56 26.67 7.42
C ILE A 251 24.01 26.71 6.00
N SER A 252 24.87 26.35 5.04
CA SER A 252 24.48 26.29 3.63
C SER A 252 23.43 25.20 3.39
N LYS A 253 22.69 25.31 2.27
CA LYS A 253 21.63 24.34 1.93
C LYS A 253 22.17 22.90 1.87
N ASP A 254 23.34 22.70 1.29
CA ASP A 254 23.93 21.37 1.08
C ASP A 254 24.40 20.72 2.40
N GLU A 255 24.72 21.55 3.40
CA GLU A 255 25.12 21.11 4.74
C GLU A 255 23.91 20.96 5.69
N ASP A 256 22.76 21.57 5.39
CA ASP A 256 21.58 21.52 6.26
C ASP A 256 21.00 20.10 6.31
N PRO A 257 20.93 19.47 7.50
CA PRO A 257 20.44 18.12 7.62
C PRO A 257 18.94 17.92 7.33
N PHE A 258 18.19 19.02 7.21
CA PHE A 258 16.76 19.07 6.90
C PHE A 258 16.46 19.44 5.45
N TRP A 259 17.49 19.67 4.63
CA TRP A 259 17.34 20.02 3.23
C TRP A 259 17.55 18.82 2.31
N GLU A 260 16.83 18.86 1.19
CA GLU A 260 16.87 17.90 0.09
C GLU A 260 16.60 18.67 -1.22
N PRO A 261 17.32 18.39 -2.31
CA PRO A 261 16.94 18.88 -3.64
C PRO A 261 15.51 18.46 -4.00
N VAL A 262 14.87 19.24 -4.87
CA VAL A 262 13.51 18.96 -5.28
C VAL A 262 13.47 17.75 -6.21
N GLU A 263 12.65 16.77 -5.86
CA GLU A 263 12.45 15.53 -6.61
C GLU A 263 10.98 15.38 -7.03
N GLU A 264 10.71 14.45 -7.95
CA GLU A 264 9.35 14.09 -8.33
C GLU A 264 8.70 13.26 -7.22
N VAL A 265 7.41 13.47 -6.96
CA VAL A 265 6.69 12.76 -5.90
C VAL A 265 5.65 11.81 -6.50
N LEU A 266 5.62 10.56 -6.02
CA LEU A 266 4.58 9.61 -6.38
C LEU A 266 3.24 10.06 -5.79
N LEU A 267 2.28 10.41 -6.64
CA LEU A 267 0.91 10.74 -6.22
C LEU A 267 0.10 9.49 -5.97
N GLY A 268 0.27 8.48 -6.81
CA GLY A 268 -0.50 7.26 -6.74
C GLY A 268 -0.29 6.38 -7.95
N THR A 269 -1.08 5.32 -8.01
CA THR A 269 -1.04 4.35 -9.10
C THR A 269 -2.42 4.13 -9.71
N ALA A 270 -2.44 3.88 -11.01
CA ALA A 270 -3.61 3.44 -11.75
C ALA A 270 -3.32 2.05 -12.32
N ASN A 271 -4.12 1.05 -11.91
CA ASN A 271 -3.88 -0.36 -12.22
C ASN A 271 -4.85 -0.84 -13.30
N VAL A 272 -4.31 -1.26 -14.45
CA VAL A 272 -5.10 -1.70 -15.60
C VAL A 272 -4.97 -3.21 -15.79
N PHE A 273 -6.04 -3.94 -15.53
CA PHE A 273 -6.09 -5.39 -15.71
C PHE A 273 -6.10 -5.76 -17.19
N LEU A 274 -5.40 -6.84 -17.53
CA LEU A 274 -5.14 -7.21 -18.91
C LEU A 274 -6.04 -8.35 -19.41
N GLN A 275 -7.04 -8.73 -18.61
CA GLN A 275 -7.87 -9.90 -18.89
C GLN A 275 -8.58 -9.77 -20.24
N SER A 276 -8.98 -8.56 -20.64
CA SER A 276 -9.57 -8.29 -21.97
C SER A 276 -8.63 -8.70 -23.12
N LEU A 277 -7.33 -8.45 -22.99
CA LEU A 277 -6.34 -8.79 -24.01
C LEU A 277 -6.17 -10.30 -24.16
N ALA A 278 -6.42 -11.10 -23.12
CA ALA A 278 -6.40 -12.56 -23.20
C ALA A 278 -7.47 -13.11 -24.17
N TYR A 279 -8.56 -12.34 -24.38
CA TYR A 279 -9.66 -12.70 -25.28
C TYR A 279 -9.68 -11.84 -26.55
N SER A 280 -8.59 -11.13 -26.84
CA SER A 280 -8.51 -10.17 -27.96
C SER A 280 -9.62 -9.11 -27.95
N LEU A 281 -9.89 -8.54 -26.78
CA LEU A 281 -10.84 -7.44 -26.61
C LEU A 281 -10.15 -6.12 -26.30
N ASP A 282 -10.76 -5.05 -26.81
CA ASP A 282 -10.45 -3.68 -26.42
C ASP A 282 -10.83 -3.44 -24.94
N PHE A 283 -10.05 -2.59 -24.28
CA PHE A 283 -10.35 -2.06 -22.97
C PHE A 283 -10.19 -0.55 -22.98
N ALA A 284 -11.27 0.19 -22.79
CA ALA A 284 -11.25 1.65 -22.66
C ALA A 284 -11.99 2.04 -21.38
N ASP A 285 -11.29 2.69 -20.44
CA ASP A 285 -11.90 3.15 -19.20
C ASP A 285 -11.13 4.34 -18.59
N GLU A 286 -11.77 4.99 -17.62
CA GLU A 286 -11.15 5.94 -16.70
C GLU A 286 -10.81 5.23 -15.39
N ILE A 287 -9.52 5.18 -15.08
CA ILE A 287 -8.99 4.46 -13.92
C ILE A 287 -8.68 5.45 -12.81
N CYS A 288 -9.15 5.17 -11.60
CA CYS A 288 -8.82 5.98 -10.44
C CYS A 288 -7.33 5.89 -10.12
N ILE A 289 -6.71 7.03 -9.88
CA ILE A 289 -5.35 7.16 -9.36
C ILE A 289 -5.47 7.10 -7.85
N VAL A 290 -4.91 6.06 -7.23
CA VAL A 290 -5.03 5.81 -5.80
C VAL A 290 -3.68 5.97 -5.13
N ASP A 291 -3.63 6.74 -4.04
CA ASP A 291 -2.42 6.91 -3.24
C ASP A 291 -2.16 5.69 -2.32
N TYR A 292 -1.05 5.74 -1.57
CA TYR A 292 -0.69 4.69 -0.62
C TYR A 292 -1.67 4.54 0.56
N LYS A 293 -2.56 5.53 0.78
CA LYS A 293 -3.62 5.51 1.81
C LYS A 293 -4.94 4.96 1.27
N GLY A 294 -5.03 4.64 -0.01
CA GLY A 294 -6.27 4.20 -0.65
C GLY A 294 -7.19 5.34 -1.08
N LEU A 295 -6.70 6.59 -1.08
CA LEU A 295 -7.49 7.77 -1.43
C LEU A 295 -7.34 8.11 -2.91
N GLU A 296 -8.46 8.45 -3.56
CA GLU A 296 -8.50 8.89 -4.96
C GLU A 296 -7.84 10.28 -5.10
N GLN A 297 -6.78 10.36 -5.91
CA GLN A 297 -6.06 11.58 -6.23
C GLN A 297 -6.46 12.16 -7.60
N GLY A 298 -7.16 11.38 -8.41
CA GLY A 298 -7.50 11.73 -9.78
C GLY A 298 -7.89 10.54 -10.63
N ARG A 299 -7.94 10.72 -11.95
CA ARG A 299 -8.32 9.70 -12.93
C ARG A 299 -7.43 9.72 -14.15
N LEU A 300 -7.17 8.55 -14.71
CA LEU A 300 -6.36 8.37 -15.91
C LEU A 300 -7.18 7.63 -16.97
N SER A 301 -7.38 8.26 -18.13
CA SER A 301 -8.07 7.65 -19.27
C SER A 301 -7.10 6.82 -20.11
N ILE A 302 -7.31 5.51 -20.13
CA ILE A 302 -6.47 4.54 -20.86
C ILE A 302 -7.31 3.72 -21.82
N ASN A 303 -6.71 3.41 -22.95
CA ASN A 303 -7.22 2.45 -23.93
C ASN A 303 -6.16 1.39 -24.24
N LEU A 304 -6.51 0.11 -24.13
CA LEU A 304 -5.73 -1.04 -24.56
C LEU A 304 -6.48 -1.70 -25.74
N CYS A 305 -5.84 -1.77 -26.90
CA CYS A 305 -6.46 -2.38 -28.09
C CYS A 305 -5.55 -3.45 -28.68
N PRO A 306 -6.02 -4.68 -28.93
CA PRO A 306 -5.35 -5.61 -29.83
C PRO A 306 -5.15 -4.95 -31.19
N CYS A 307 -3.99 -5.13 -31.79
CA CYS A 307 -3.63 -4.47 -33.03
C CYS A 307 -2.75 -5.35 -33.92
N SER A 308 -2.67 -5.00 -35.20
CA SER A 308 -1.63 -5.54 -36.08
C SER A 308 -0.25 -5.09 -35.63
N SER A 309 0.81 -5.74 -36.13
CA SER A 309 2.20 -5.27 -35.94
C SER A 309 2.45 -3.84 -36.45
N SER A 310 1.59 -3.33 -37.34
CA SER A 310 1.60 -1.95 -37.83
C SER A 310 0.76 -0.97 -36.97
N GLY A 311 0.12 -1.44 -35.89
CA GLY A 311 -0.66 -0.63 -34.97
C GLY A 311 -2.10 -0.35 -35.40
N LYS A 312 -2.62 -1.05 -36.41
CA LYS A 312 -4.03 -0.97 -36.80
C LYS A 312 -4.86 -1.78 -35.80
N VAL A 313 -5.82 -1.14 -35.15
CA VAL A 313 -6.72 -1.79 -34.18
C VAL A 313 -7.47 -2.93 -34.85
N LEU A 314 -7.56 -4.07 -34.16
CA LEU A 314 -8.35 -5.21 -34.57
C LEU A 314 -9.81 -4.99 -34.15
N ASN A 315 -10.75 -5.28 -35.04
CA ASN A 315 -12.18 -5.20 -34.71
C ASN A 315 -12.61 -6.42 -33.88
N ASP A 316 -13.79 -6.33 -33.24
CA ASP A 316 -14.45 -7.37 -32.44
C ASP A 316 -14.57 -8.75 -33.13
N GLU A 317 -14.42 -8.80 -34.46
CA GLU A 317 -14.32 -10.03 -35.26
C GLU A 317 -13.07 -10.89 -34.95
N HIS A 318 -12.11 -10.39 -34.16
CA HIS A 318 -10.90 -11.10 -33.75
C HIS A 318 -10.98 -11.63 -32.31
N PHE A 319 -12.17 -11.60 -31.69
CA PHE A 319 -12.43 -12.17 -30.38
C PHE A 319 -12.06 -13.66 -30.30
N ILE A 320 -11.49 -14.04 -29.16
CA ILE A 320 -11.08 -15.41 -28.84
C ILE A 320 -11.94 -15.93 -27.69
N ASP A 321 -12.46 -17.16 -27.77
CA ASP A 321 -13.25 -17.76 -26.67
C ASP A 321 -12.38 -18.28 -25.54
N GLU A 322 -11.29 -18.96 -25.92
CA GLU A 322 -10.35 -19.63 -25.03
C GLU A 322 -8.99 -18.96 -25.20
N PRO A 323 -8.47 -18.27 -24.17
CA PRO A 323 -7.21 -17.55 -24.30
C PRO A 323 -6.04 -18.45 -24.73
N GLU A 324 -6.11 -19.77 -24.50
CA GLU A 324 -5.18 -20.78 -25.01
C GLU A 324 -4.97 -20.69 -26.53
N GLU A 325 -5.94 -20.19 -27.31
CA GLU A 325 -5.79 -20.01 -28.76
C GLU A 325 -4.71 -18.97 -29.13
N LEU A 326 -4.28 -18.12 -28.19
CA LEU A 326 -3.16 -17.19 -28.39
C LEU A 326 -1.80 -17.89 -28.35
N LEU A 327 -1.70 -19.06 -27.72
CA LEU A 327 -0.42 -19.76 -27.53
C LEU A 327 0.27 -20.02 -28.87
N ASN A 328 1.58 -19.76 -28.90
CA ASN A 328 2.44 -19.90 -30.08
C ASN A 328 2.06 -19.01 -31.27
N ARG A 329 1.26 -17.95 -31.06
CA ARG A 329 0.91 -16.97 -32.09
C ARG A 329 1.52 -15.61 -31.79
N PRO A 330 1.87 -14.82 -32.84
CA PRO A 330 2.24 -13.43 -32.66
C PRO A 330 1.03 -12.64 -32.21
N TYR A 331 1.23 -11.75 -31.24
CA TYR A 331 0.18 -10.91 -30.70
C TYR A 331 0.71 -9.52 -30.43
N SER A 332 -0.05 -8.50 -30.82
CA SER A 332 0.34 -7.12 -30.60
C SER A 332 -0.82 -6.34 -30.03
N PHE A 333 -0.53 -5.41 -29.14
CA PHE A 333 -1.53 -4.54 -28.55
C PHE A 333 -0.97 -3.14 -28.35
N LYS A 334 -1.86 -2.16 -28.44
CA LYS A 334 -1.54 -0.75 -28.34
C LYS A 334 -2.10 -0.19 -27.04
N ILE A 335 -1.20 0.39 -26.24
CA ILE A 335 -1.52 1.17 -25.04
C ILE A 335 -1.65 2.63 -25.47
N THR A 336 -2.76 3.28 -25.16
CA THR A 336 -2.99 4.70 -25.47
C THR A 336 -3.51 5.43 -24.23
N MET A 337 -2.77 6.43 -23.77
CA MET A 337 -3.19 7.34 -22.70
C MET A 337 -3.78 8.61 -23.32
N ARG A 338 -5.05 8.92 -23.01
CA ARG A 338 -5.76 10.03 -23.65
C ARG A 338 -5.58 11.32 -22.85
N TYR A 339 -6.07 11.32 -21.61
CA TYR A 339 -5.95 12.44 -20.67
C TYR A 339 -5.80 11.93 -19.24
N ILE A 340 -5.35 12.81 -18.38
CA ILE A 340 -5.24 12.61 -16.93
C ILE A 340 -5.90 13.78 -16.21
N GLU A 341 -6.63 13.48 -15.15
CA GLU A 341 -7.26 14.43 -14.25
C GLU A 341 -6.68 14.25 -12.86
N ILE A 342 -6.28 15.34 -12.21
CA ILE A 342 -5.77 15.29 -10.83
C ILE A 342 -6.49 16.37 -10.03
N SER A 343 -7.08 15.99 -8.91
CA SER A 343 -7.94 16.90 -8.13
C SER A 343 -7.16 18.01 -7.45
N ASP A 344 -5.89 17.75 -7.09
CA ASP A 344 -5.05 18.69 -6.37
C ASP A 344 -4.29 19.63 -7.33
N GLU A 345 -4.60 20.93 -7.23
CA GLU A 345 -4.00 22.00 -8.03
C GLU A 345 -2.51 22.22 -7.72
N ARG A 346 -2.02 21.77 -6.55
CA ARG A 346 -0.59 21.87 -6.20
C ARG A 346 0.30 21.14 -7.20
N HIS A 347 -0.24 20.12 -7.85
CA HIS A 347 0.47 19.30 -8.83
C HIS A 347 0.29 19.80 -10.27
N ASN A 348 -0.10 21.07 -10.48
CA ASN A 348 -0.30 21.64 -11.82
C ASN A 348 0.99 21.85 -12.63
N LYS A 349 2.16 21.78 -11.99
CA LYS A 349 3.45 22.09 -12.63
C LYS A 349 3.86 21.07 -13.68
N GLY A 350 3.55 19.81 -13.45
CA GLY A 350 3.81 18.76 -14.42
C GLY A 350 3.52 17.40 -13.84
N ILE A 351 2.99 16.52 -14.67
CA ILE A 351 2.83 15.11 -14.36
C ILE A 351 3.76 14.31 -15.26
N ARG A 352 4.41 13.29 -14.70
CA ARG A 352 5.05 12.22 -15.46
C ARG A 352 4.37 10.90 -15.14
N ILE A 353 4.07 10.12 -16.16
CA ILE A 353 3.55 8.76 -15.98
C ILE A 353 4.67 7.79 -16.36
N ARG A 354 4.88 6.78 -15.54
CA ARG A 354 5.79 5.68 -15.86
C ARG A 354 5.13 4.32 -15.65
N TYR A 355 5.45 3.37 -16.51
CA TYR A 355 4.94 2.01 -16.43
C TYR A 355 5.89 1.05 -17.13
N LYS A 356 5.73 -0.24 -16.87
CA LYS A 356 6.44 -1.31 -17.57
C LYS A 356 5.51 -2.45 -17.88
N VAL A 357 5.80 -3.16 -18.96
CA VAL A 357 5.00 -4.27 -19.44
C VAL A 357 5.83 -5.54 -19.27
N PHE A 358 5.25 -6.56 -18.66
CA PHE A 358 5.76 -7.94 -18.61
C PHE A 358 7.30 -8.13 -18.66
N ASN A 359 7.92 -8.31 -17.49
CA ASN A 359 9.36 -8.58 -17.36
C ASN A 359 10.32 -7.54 -17.99
N GLU A 360 9.82 -6.38 -18.41
CA GLU A 360 10.67 -5.24 -18.78
C GLU A 360 11.48 -4.75 -17.56
N SER A 361 12.78 -4.56 -17.76
CA SER A 361 13.69 -3.98 -16.76
C SER A 361 13.58 -2.46 -16.68
N GLU A 362 13.27 -1.81 -17.80
CA GLU A 362 13.21 -0.35 -17.92
C GLU A 362 11.76 0.15 -17.97
N PHE A 363 11.54 1.32 -17.37
CA PHE A 363 10.25 1.99 -17.43
C PHE A 363 10.08 2.71 -18.76
N THR A 364 8.89 2.61 -19.33
CA THR A 364 8.42 3.60 -20.29
C THR A 364 7.95 4.83 -19.54
N GLU A 365 8.48 5.99 -19.89
CA GLU A 365 8.09 7.27 -19.29
C GLU A 365 7.40 8.17 -20.32
N THR A 366 6.49 9.00 -19.83
CA THR A 366 5.94 10.10 -20.62
C THR A 366 6.86 11.31 -20.55
N ASN A 367 6.76 12.19 -21.54
CA ASN A 367 7.22 13.57 -21.34
C ASN A 367 6.44 14.22 -20.18
N VAL A 368 6.99 15.29 -19.63
CA VAL A 368 6.29 16.08 -18.60
C VAL A 368 5.02 16.68 -19.20
N ILE A 369 3.88 16.32 -18.62
CA ILE A 369 2.55 16.80 -18.99
C ILE A 369 2.27 18.06 -18.15
N CYS A 370 2.51 19.24 -18.72
CA CYS A 370 2.19 20.51 -18.06
C CYS A 370 0.67 20.71 -17.98
N ARG A 371 0.17 21.17 -16.82
CA ARG A 371 -1.27 21.36 -16.61
C ARG A 371 -1.61 22.84 -16.66
N GLN A 372 -2.51 23.18 -17.59
CA GLN A 372 -3.20 24.49 -17.60
C GLN A 372 -4.59 24.41 -16.96
N ALA A 373 -5.10 23.20 -16.74
CA ALA A 373 -6.42 22.90 -16.18
C ALA A 373 -6.38 21.60 -15.35
N VAL A 374 -7.49 21.28 -14.68
CA VAL A 374 -7.66 20.04 -13.88
C VAL A 374 -7.40 18.79 -14.73
N CYS A 375 -7.80 18.82 -16.00
CA CYS A 375 -7.58 17.78 -17.00
C CYS A 375 -6.45 18.16 -17.97
N ALA A 376 -5.54 17.23 -18.25
CA ALA A 376 -4.43 17.42 -19.17
C ALA A 376 -4.36 16.32 -20.23
N ASN A 377 -4.17 16.71 -21.49
CA ASN A 377 -4.02 15.79 -22.61
C ASN A 377 -2.63 15.13 -22.57
N VAL A 378 -2.60 13.80 -22.55
CA VAL A 378 -1.37 13.01 -22.61
C VAL A 378 -1.04 12.67 -24.06
N LYS A 379 -2.02 12.13 -24.80
CA LYS A 379 -1.91 11.71 -26.22
C LYS A 379 -0.65 10.89 -26.54
N GLN A 380 -0.24 10.01 -25.62
CA GLN A 380 0.90 9.10 -25.82
C GLN A 380 0.40 7.68 -26.07
N SER A 381 1.04 6.99 -26.99
CA SER A 381 0.75 5.58 -27.25
C SER A 381 2.01 4.76 -27.48
N ARG A 382 1.97 3.50 -27.06
CA ARG A 382 3.03 2.51 -27.25
C ARG A 382 2.42 1.23 -27.80
N ILE A 383 3.06 0.63 -28.79
CA ILE A 383 2.69 -0.69 -29.32
C ILE A 383 3.64 -1.70 -28.70
N ILE A 384 3.08 -2.78 -28.14
CA ILE A 384 3.81 -3.94 -27.66
C ILE A 384 3.58 -5.06 -28.66
N THR A 385 4.67 -5.62 -29.19
CA THR A 385 4.65 -6.71 -30.16
C THR A 385 5.33 -7.92 -29.53
N VAL A 386 4.55 -8.97 -29.30
CA VAL A 386 5.05 -10.25 -28.80
C VAL A 386 5.17 -11.22 -29.98
N PRO A 387 6.39 -11.71 -30.31
CA PRO A 387 6.58 -12.60 -31.45
C PRO A 387 5.81 -13.92 -31.34
N SER A 388 5.68 -14.43 -30.12
CA SER A 388 4.97 -15.67 -29.81
C SER A 388 4.52 -15.64 -28.35
N ILE A 389 3.22 -15.80 -28.10
CA ILE A 389 2.67 -15.89 -26.74
C ILE A 389 2.99 -17.26 -26.15
N ASP A 390 3.66 -17.27 -25.00
CA ASP A 390 3.89 -18.45 -24.17
C ASP A 390 2.92 -18.48 -22.98
N LYS A 391 3.09 -19.46 -22.09
CA LYS A 391 2.25 -19.60 -20.89
C LYS A 391 2.38 -18.41 -19.95
N ASP A 392 3.58 -17.86 -19.79
CA ASP A 392 3.83 -16.76 -18.86
C ASP A 392 3.16 -15.46 -19.35
N TRP A 393 3.20 -15.18 -20.65
CA TRP A 393 2.44 -14.09 -21.28
C TRP A 393 0.93 -14.28 -21.13
N LEU A 394 0.45 -15.51 -21.30
CA LEU A 394 -0.97 -15.81 -21.16
C LEU A 394 -1.43 -15.61 -19.71
N ASP A 395 -0.63 -16.06 -18.74
CA ASP A 395 -0.88 -15.88 -17.31
C ASP A 395 -0.80 -14.39 -16.91
N PHE A 396 0.10 -13.63 -17.52
CA PHE A 396 0.17 -12.19 -17.37
C PHE A 396 -1.11 -11.51 -17.85
N PHE A 397 -1.63 -11.86 -19.04
CA PHE A 397 -2.90 -11.31 -19.49
C PHE A 397 -4.07 -11.71 -18.59
N ARG A 398 -4.12 -12.96 -18.12
CA ARG A 398 -5.23 -13.45 -17.29
C ARG A 398 -5.29 -12.83 -15.91
N ASN A 399 -4.15 -12.74 -15.24
CA ASN A 399 -4.11 -12.56 -13.79
C ASN A 399 -3.41 -11.27 -13.35
N SER A 400 -2.74 -10.56 -14.26
CA SER A 400 -1.92 -9.39 -13.92
C SER A 400 -2.53 -8.07 -14.42
N CYS A 401 -1.87 -6.98 -14.02
CA CYS A 401 -2.19 -5.63 -14.47
C CYS A 401 -0.91 -4.89 -14.86
N ILE A 402 -1.05 -3.86 -15.69
CA ILE A 402 -0.02 -2.84 -15.85
C ILE A 402 -0.28 -1.76 -14.79
N ILE A 403 0.76 -1.47 -14.01
CA ILE A 403 0.74 -0.44 -12.97
C ILE A 403 1.31 0.85 -13.57
N PHE A 404 0.44 1.84 -13.76
CA PHE A 404 0.85 3.17 -14.15
C PHE A 404 1.13 3.97 -12.89
N GLN A 405 2.37 4.41 -12.71
CA GLN A 405 2.79 5.26 -11.61
C GLN A 405 2.72 6.73 -12.06
N ILE A 406 2.01 7.54 -11.28
CA ILE A 406 1.80 8.97 -11.57
C ILE A 406 2.70 9.77 -10.64
N PHE A 407 3.69 10.45 -11.22
CA PHE A 407 4.60 11.35 -10.51
C PHE A 407 4.23 12.80 -10.79
N ALA A 408 4.29 13.64 -9.75
CA ALA A 408 4.15 15.08 -9.89
C ALA A 408 5.50 15.77 -9.72
N LEU A 409 5.74 16.78 -10.56
CA LEU A 409 6.85 17.69 -10.39
C LEU A 409 6.59 18.63 -9.22
N GLN A 410 7.61 18.78 -8.39
CA GLN A 410 7.65 19.74 -7.30
C GLN A 410 8.54 20.93 -7.72
N GLU A 411 8.37 22.08 -7.08
CA GLU A 411 9.21 23.26 -7.31
C GLU A 411 9.66 23.85 -5.97
N GLU A 412 10.82 24.51 -5.95
CA GLU A 412 11.18 25.43 -4.86
C GLU A 412 10.35 26.72 -4.99
N SER A 413 9.04 26.65 -4.75
CA SER A 413 8.21 27.85 -4.73
C SER A 413 8.55 28.71 -3.51
N LYS A 414 8.59 30.05 -3.71
CA LYS A 414 8.75 30.99 -2.61
C LYS A 414 7.53 30.84 -1.68
N PRO A 415 7.74 30.56 -0.39
CA PRO A 415 6.61 30.35 0.51
C PRO A 415 5.73 31.58 0.60
N ASN A 416 4.45 31.35 0.91
CA ASN A 416 3.52 32.43 1.20
C ASN A 416 4.08 33.26 2.37
N THR A 417 4.23 34.58 2.18
CA THR A 417 4.90 35.49 3.13
C THR A 417 4.27 35.49 4.52
N GLY A 418 3.00 35.09 4.64
CA GLY A 418 2.34 34.89 5.93
C GLY A 418 2.84 33.69 6.74
N LEU A 419 3.30 32.61 6.09
CA LEU A 419 3.72 31.37 6.75
C LEU A 419 5.08 31.50 7.46
N PHE A 420 5.98 32.33 6.92
CA PHE A 420 7.29 32.60 7.54
C PHE A 420 7.22 33.27 8.92
N LYS A 421 6.08 33.87 9.27
CA LYS A 421 5.89 34.49 10.58
C LYS A 421 5.54 33.48 11.67
N MET A 422 5.26 32.24 11.29
CA MET A 422 4.79 31.20 12.21
C MET A 422 5.91 30.19 12.43
N THR A 423 6.01 29.65 13.64
CA THR A 423 7.03 28.65 13.96
C THR A 423 6.68 27.29 13.33
N THR A 424 7.66 26.38 13.22
CA THR A 424 7.40 24.97 12.85
C THR A 424 6.28 24.38 13.72
N ARG A 425 6.29 24.70 15.02
CA ARG A 425 5.29 24.23 15.99
C ARG A 425 3.88 24.74 15.66
N ASP A 426 3.75 26.00 15.28
CA ASP A 426 2.45 26.60 14.93
C ASP A 426 1.91 26.02 13.62
N LEU A 427 2.77 25.88 12.61
CA LEU A 427 2.42 25.30 11.32
C LEU A 427 1.94 23.85 11.46
N LYS A 428 2.67 23.04 12.24
CA LYS A 428 2.28 21.65 12.54
C LYS A 428 0.93 21.55 13.26
N ARG A 429 0.64 22.48 14.18
CA ARG A 429 -0.67 22.52 14.88
C ARG A 429 -1.81 22.88 13.94
N MET A 430 -1.58 23.73 12.94
CA MET A 430 -2.59 24.05 11.93
C MET A 430 -2.86 22.86 11.02
N GLU A 431 -1.81 22.16 10.59
CA GLU A 431 -1.93 20.95 9.76
C GLU A 431 -2.71 19.84 10.49
N GLN A 432 -2.39 19.56 11.76
CA GLN A 432 -3.12 18.57 12.56
C GLN A 432 -4.62 18.88 12.73
N LYS A 433 -5.00 20.17 12.73
CA LYS A 433 -6.42 20.56 12.76
C LYS A 433 -7.11 20.31 11.41
N GLN A 434 -6.40 20.44 10.30
CA GLN A 434 -6.91 20.12 8.96
C GLN A 434 -6.97 18.61 8.71
N ASP A 435 -6.01 17.84 9.23
CA ASP A 435 -6.01 16.39 9.10
C ASP A 435 -7.08 15.73 10.00
N ASN A 436 -7.40 16.27 11.18
CA ASN A 436 -8.46 15.74 12.04
C ASN A 436 -9.87 15.85 11.43
N THR A 437 -10.09 16.70 10.42
CA THR A 437 -11.35 16.70 9.65
C THR A 437 -11.41 15.58 8.60
N ASN A 438 -10.28 14.98 8.26
CA ASN A 438 -10.15 13.83 7.37
C ASN A 438 -9.78 12.60 8.21
N LEU A 439 -10.79 11.95 8.81
CA LEU A 439 -10.61 10.73 9.61
C LEU A 439 -9.61 9.78 8.93
N MET A 440 -8.44 9.60 9.56
CA MET A 440 -7.49 8.59 9.14
C MET A 440 -8.18 7.23 9.27
N PRO A 441 -8.30 6.44 8.19
CA PRO A 441 -8.55 5.03 8.37
C PRO A 441 -7.37 4.49 9.18
N ALA A 442 -7.66 3.65 10.18
CA ALA A 442 -6.64 2.73 10.68
C ALA A 442 -5.97 2.10 9.46
N VAL A 443 -4.66 1.90 9.49
CA VAL A 443 -3.95 1.12 8.48
C VAL A 443 -4.40 -0.35 8.65
N GLN A 444 -5.64 -0.61 8.26
CA GLN A 444 -6.11 -1.95 7.98
C GLN A 444 -5.55 -2.24 6.60
N SER A 445 -4.62 -3.20 6.55
CA SER A 445 -4.24 -3.88 5.33
C SER A 445 -5.44 -4.69 4.81
N ASN A 446 -6.52 -4.00 4.44
CA ASN A 446 -7.57 -4.59 3.64
C ASN A 446 -6.99 -4.66 2.23
N PHE A 447 -6.44 -5.83 1.91
CA PHE A 447 -6.15 -6.23 0.55
C PHE A 447 -7.35 -5.86 -0.31
N ALA A 448 -7.06 -5.15 -1.40
CA ALA A 448 -8.01 -4.57 -2.32
C ALA A 448 -9.27 -5.44 -2.49
N SER A 449 -10.44 -4.83 -2.31
CA SER A 449 -11.65 -5.31 -2.97
C SER A 449 -11.33 -5.49 -4.47
N PRO A 450 -12.03 -6.40 -5.19
CA PRO A 450 -11.94 -6.42 -6.65
C PRO A 450 -12.10 -4.98 -7.14
N SER A 451 -11.08 -4.43 -7.80
CA SER A 451 -11.18 -3.06 -8.28
C SER A 451 -12.32 -2.98 -9.28
N ASP A 452 -13.06 -1.88 -9.30
CA ASP A 452 -14.15 -1.65 -10.27
C ASP A 452 -13.70 -1.94 -11.72
N SER A 453 -12.43 -1.69 -12.04
CA SER A 453 -11.84 -2.02 -13.34
C SER A 453 -11.82 -3.52 -13.66
N LYS A 454 -11.55 -4.39 -12.67
CA LYS A 454 -11.60 -5.84 -12.83
C LYS A 454 -13.04 -6.28 -13.10
N LEU A 455 -14.00 -5.82 -12.29
CA LEU A 455 -15.42 -6.14 -12.47
C LEU A 455 -15.96 -5.67 -13.82
N LYS A 456 -15.58 -4.47 -14.29
CA LYS A 456 -15.96 -3.98 -15.62
C LYS A 456 -15.40 -4.84 -16.75
N SER A 457 -14.15 -5.28 -16.64
CA SER A 457 -13.54 -6.18 -17.64
C SER A 457 -14.25 -7.54 -17.70
N GLU A 458 -14.60 -8.12 -16.54
CA GLU A 458 -15.38 -9.35 -16.44
C GLU A 458 -16.79 -9.17 -17.02
N LEU A 459 -17.43 -8.02 -16.78
CA LEU A 459 -18.73 -7.69 -17.34
C LEU A 459 -18.69 -7.59 -18.88
N ALA A 460 -17.70 -6.89 -19.43
CA ALA A 460 -17.51 -6.78 -20.89
C ALA A 460 -17.28 -8.15 -21.54
N LEU A 461 -16.50 -9.02 -20.89
CA LEU A 461 -16.30 -10.40 -21.32
C LEU A 461 -17.61 -11.19 -21.36
N LEU A 462 -18.42 -11.09 -20.30
CA LEU A 462 -19.72 -11.77 -20.23
C LEU A 462 -20.70 -11.27 -21.29
N GLN A 463 -20.74 -9.96 -21.54
CA GLN A 463 -21.59 -9.37 -22.58
C GLN A 463 -21.21 -9.88 -23.98
N ASN A 464 -19.91 -9.94 -24.30
CA ASN A 464 -19.46 -10.44 -25.60
C ASN A 464 -19.73 -11.94 -25.77
N LYS A 465 -19.52 -12.75 -24.72
CA LYS A 465 -19.92 -14.16 -24.72
C LYS A 465 -21.43 -14.32 -24.94
N TYR A 466 -22.24 -13.50 -24.28
CA TYR A 466 -23.69 -13.51 -24.45
C TYR A 466 -24.10 -13.16 -25.89
N ASN A 467 -23.60 -12.06 -26.45
CA ASN A 467 -23.89 -11.63 -27.82
C ASN A 467 -23.53 -12.72 -28.84
N ARG A 468 -22.42 -13.44 -28.62
CA ARG A 468 -22.01 -14.56 -29.47
C ARG A 468 -22.94 -15.76 -29.36
N LEU A 469 -23.34 -16.14 -28.15
CA LEU A 469 -24.31 -17.21 -27.94
C LEU A 469 -25.65 -16.86 -28.61
N GLU A 470 -26.09 -15.62 -28.50
CA GLU A 470 -27.31 -15.12 -29.16
C GLU A 470 -27.19 -15.20 -30.69
N GLN A 471 -26.04 -14.85 -31.27
CA GLN A 471 -25.80 -15.00 -32.72
C GLN A 471 -25.77 -16.48 -33.16
N LYS A 472 -25.13 -17.36 -32.38
CA LYS A 472 -25.15 -18.81 -32.64
C LYS A 472 -26.58 -19.33 -32.59
N GLU A 473 -27.35 -18.93 -31.58
CA GLU A 473 -28.76 -19.31 -31.45
C GLU A 473 -29.57 -18.83 -32.66
N LYS A 474 -29.48 -17.55 -33.05
CA LYS A 474 -30.15 -17.01 -34.25
C LYS A 474 -29.78 -17.78 -35.51
N ARG A 475 -28.51 -18.19 -35.66
CA ARG A 475 -28.06 -18.97 -36.82
C ARG A 475 -28.61 -20.40 -36.79
N ILE A 476 -28.66 -21.03 -35.62
CA ILE A 476 -29.28 -22.36 -35.45
C ILE A 476 -30.77 -22.28 -35.78
N GLN A 477 -31.48 -21.25 -35.30
CA GLN A 477 -32.89 -21.02 -35.61
C GLN A 477 -33.11 -20.88 -37.13
N GLN A 478 -32.25 -20.12 -37.83
CA GLN A 478 -32.27 -20.03 -39.30
C GLN A 478 -32.05 -21.38 -39.99
N LEU A 479 -31.09 -22.18 -39.52
CA LEU A 479 -30.85 -23.50 -40.10
C LEU A 479 -32.04 -24.44 -39.90
N CYS A 480 -32.72 -24.36 -38.76
CA CYS A 480 -33.94 -25.13 -38.52
C CYS A 480 -35.05 -24.73 -39.49
N GLN A 481 -35.22 -23.43 -39.78
CA GLN A 481 -36.16 -22.93 -40.79
C GLN A 481 -35.78 -23.36 -42.21
N ASP A 482 -34.49 -23.33 -42.56
CA ASP A 482 -34.00 -23.79 -43.86
C ASP A 482 -34.20 -25.30 -44.04
N TRP A 483 -34.05 -26.08 -42.97
CA TRP A 483 -34.30 -27.52 -42.97
C TRP A 483 -35.78 -27.86 -43.16
N GLU A 484 -36.68 -27.10 -42.55
CA GLU A 484 -38.13 -27.23 -42.76
C GLU A 484 -38.52 -27.09 -44.24
N ASN A 485 -37.73 -26.40 -45.06
CA ASN A 485 -37.99 -26.20 -46.48
C ASN A 485 -37.24 -27.17 -47.42
N ASN A 486 -36.00 -27.58 -47.09
CA ASN A 486 -35.15 -28.36 -48.01
C ASN A 486 -34.95 -29.84 -47.61
N HIS A 487 -35.19 -30.22 -46.34
CA HIS A 487 -35.12 -31.58 -45.80
C HIS A 487 -33.80 -32.37 -46.03
N ASP A 488 -32.71 -31.71 -46.42
CA ASP A 488 -31.38 -32.34 -46.54
C ASP A 488 -30.71 -32.46 -45.16
N PHE A 489 -30.81 -33.66 -44.58
CA PHE A 489 -30.28 -33.95 -43.25
C PHE A 489 -28.74 -33.88 -43.20
N GLN A 490 -28.03 -34.35 -44.22
CA GLN A 490 -26.56 -34.34 -44.21
C GLN A 490 -26.01 -32.92 -44.23
N LYS A 491 -26.58 -32.05 -45.07
CA LYS A 491 -26.20 -30.64 -45.13
C LYS A 491 -26.56 -29.90 -43.83
N PHE A 492 -27.75 -30.14 -43.28
CA PHE A 492 -28.18 -29.57 -42.01
C PHE A 492 -27.26 -29.99 -40.85
N TYR A 493 -27.01 -31.29 -40.68
CA TYR A 493 -26.14 -31.83 -39.64
C TYR A 493 -24.71 -31.27 -39.72
N LYS A 494 -24.18 -31.13 -40.94
CA LYS A 494 -22.86 -30.53 -41.18
C LYS A 494 -22.79 -29.06 -40.77
N LEU A 495 -23.80 -28.27 -41.10
CA LEU A 495 -23.86 -26.85 -40.74
C LEU A 495 -24.11 -26.65 -39.23
N LEU A 496 -24.96 -27.48 -38.65
CA LEU A 496 -25.26 -27.46 -37.22
C LEU A 496 -24.05 -27.87 -36.38
N SER A 497 -23.38 -28.97 -36.73
CA SER A 497 -22.14 -29.40 -36.05
C SER A 497 -21.03 -28.37 -36.21
N ALA A 498 -20.88 -27.74 -37.37
CA ALA A 498 -19.94 -26.64 -37.56
C ALA A 498 -20.23 -25.43 -36.65
N ILE A 499 -21.49 -25.09 -36.40
CA ILE A 499 -21.86 -24.00 -35.47
C ILE A 499 -21.64 -24.42 -34.02
N ALA A 500 -22.07 -25.63 -33.64
CA ALA A 500 -21.97 -26.15 -32.28
C ALA A 500 -20.51 -26.25 -31.82
N PHE A 501 -19.62 -26.74 -32.69
CA PHE A 501 -18.19 -26.95 -32.41
C PHE A 501 -17.28 -25.83 -32.94
N SER A 502 -17.84 -24.69 -33.38
CA SER A 502 -17.02 -23.53 -33.76
C SER A 502 -16.43 -22.84 -32.52
N SER A 503 -15.17 -23.15 -32.23
CA SER A 503 -14.21 -22.30 -31.51
C SER A 503 -13.44 -21.48 -32.56
N GLY A 504 -13.90 -20.24 -32.79
CA GLY A 504 -13.30 -19.30 -33.75
C GLY A 504 -14.26 -18.80 -34.85
N THR A 505 -13.91 -17.65 -35.44
CA THR A 505 -14.78 -16.79 -36.27
C THR A 505 -15.07 -17.28 -37.69
N LYS A 506 -14.50 -18.41 -38.12
CA LYS A 506 -14.82 -18.97 -39.43
C LYS A 506 -15.92 -20.01 -39.29
N LEU A 507 -17.15 -19.62 -39.64
CA LEU A 507 -18.11 -20.54 -40.24
C LEU A 507 -17.41 -21.13 -41.47
N LYS A 508 -16.70 -22.26 -41.32
CA LYS A 508 -16.05 -22.96 -42.43
C LYS A 508 -17.16 -23.55 -43.31
N SER A 509 -17.70 -22.74 -44.21
CA SER A 509 -18.62 -23.17 -45.26
C SER A 509 -17.94 -23.99 -46.36
N SER A 510 -16.63 -24.21 -46.25
CA SER A 510 -15.84 -24.97 -47.23
C SER A 510 -15.19 -26.17 -46.56
N ALA A 511 -15.87 -27.31 -46.61
CA ALA A 511 -15.23 -28.60 -46.42
C ALA A 511 -14.60 -29.02 -47.76
N ILE A 512 -13.30 -29.32 -47.77
CA ILE A 512 -12.63 -29.92 -48.92
C ILE A 512 -12.79 -31.44 -48.80
N VAL A 513 -13.34 -32.05 -49.84
CA VAL A 513 -13.49 -33.51 -49.96
C VAL A 513 -12.12 -34.11 -50.26
N ALA A 514 -11.58 -34.92 -49.35
CA ALA A 514 -10.45 -35.79 -49.63
C ALA A 514 -10.99 -37.19 -49.95
N ASN A 515 -10.96 -37.54 -51.23
CA ASN A 515 -11.29 -38.83 -51.87
C ASN A 515 -12.77 -39.21 -52.03
N LYS A 516 -13.09 -39.65 -53.26
CA LYS A 516 -14.33 -40.30 -53.67
C LYS A 516 -14.11 -41.81 -53.69
N GLU A 517 -14.62 -42.53 -52.69
CA GLU A 517 -14.96 -43.95 -52.81
C GLU A 517 -16.38 -44.19 -52.26
N PRO A 518 -17.11 -45.21 -52.74
CA PRO A 518 -18.56 -45.14 -52.80
C PRO A 518 -19.30 -45.43 -51.49
N ASN A 519 -18.65 -45.60 -50.33
CA ASN A 519 -19.38 -45.99 -49.12
C ASN A 519 -18.79 -45.59 -47.75
N VAL A 520 -17.75 -44.76 -47.68
CA VAL A 520 -17.30 -44.19 -46.38
C VAL A 520 -16.71 -42.79 -46.63
N ASP A 521 -17.37 -41.75 -46.13
CA ASP A 521 -16.78 -40.41 -46.06
C ASP A 521 -15.93 -40.30 -44.78
N VAL A 522 -14.61 -40.25 -44.92
CA VAL A 522 -13.67 -39.96 -43.82
C VAL A 522 -13.34 -38.47 -43.84
N TYR A 523 -13.67 -37.75 -42.77
CA TYR A 523 -13.31 -36.35 -42.61
C TYR A 523 -12.09 -36.22 -41.69
N LEU A 524 -10.96 -35.73 -42.21
CA LEU A 524 -9.82 -35.32 -41.36
C LEU A 524 -10.12 -33.97 -40.72
N PHE A 525 -10.22 -33.95 -39.39
CA PHE A 525 -10.10 -32.75 -38.58
C PHE A 525 -8.72 -32.78 -37.93
N GLY A 526 -7.88 -31.80 -38.24
CA GLY A 526 -6.61 -31.61 -37.54
C GLY A 526 -6.87 -31.06 -36.14
N ILE A 527 -7.11 -31.96 -35.19
CA ILE A 527 -6.79 -31.80 -33.77
C ILE A 527 -5.95 -33.04 -33.45
N GLU A 528 -4.70 -32.82 -33.02
CA GLU A 528 -3.88 -33.88 -32.47
C GLU A 528 -4.53 -34.35 -31.16
N GLU A 529 -5.06 -35.57 -31.13
CA GLU A 529 -5.26 -36.33 -29.90
C GLU A 529 -4.57 -37.70 -30.07
N GLN A 530 -3.36 -37.78 -29.51
CA GLN A 530 -2.80 -39.04 -29.05
C GLN A 530 -3.58 -39.51 -27.83
N GLU A 531 -3.68 -40.84 -27.69
CA GLU A 531 -4.25 -41.58 -26.54
C GLU A 531 -5.77 -41.69 -26.47
N TYR A 532 -6.38 -42.53 -27.33
CA TYR A 532 -7.53 -43.39 -26.92
C TYR A 532 -7.76 -44.59 -27.86
N THR A 533 -6.69 -45.18 -28.41
CA THR A 533 -6.76 -46.35 -29.32
C THR A 533 -6.06 -47.59 -28.76
N LYS A 534 -6.34 -47.97 -27.50
CA LYS A 534 -5.93 -49.29 -26.98
C LYS A 534 -7.04 -50.16 -26.38
N ASP A 535 -8.24 -49.64 -26.14
CA ASP A 535 -9.30 -50.42 -25.48
C ASP A 535 -10.43 -50.92 -26.41
N ILE A 536 -10.34 -50.70 -27.73
CA ILE A 536 -11.41 -51.13 -28.67
C ILE A 536 -11.00 -52.33 -29.53
N GLU A 537 -9.70 -52.59 -29.74
CA GLU A 537 -9.23 -53.69 -30.61
C GLU A 537 -9.22 -55.08 -29.95
N GLN A 538 -9.42 -55.18 -28.62
CA GLN A 538 -9.51 -56.49 -27.92
C GLN A 538 -10.95 -57.04 -27.78
N SER A 539 -11.98 -56.32 -28.22
CA SER A 539 -13.39 -56.76 -28.07
C SER A 539 -14.02 -57.34 -29.32
N ASN A 540 -13.34 -57.29 -30.48
CA ASN A 540 -13.88 -57.72 -31.78
C ASN A 540 -13.29 -59.03 -32.34
N SER A 541 -12.40 -59.74 -31.63
CA SER A 541 -11.91 -61.07 -32.08
C SER A 541 -12.79 -62.25 -31.64
N ASP A 542 -13.77 -62.06 -30.74
CA ASP A 542 -14.53 -63.15 -30.12
C ASP A 542 -15.97 -63.34 -30.64
N LYS A 543 -16.37 -62.71 -31.75
CA LYS A 543 -17.73 -62.86 -32.32
C LYS A 543 -17.81 -63.39 -33.75
N GLN A 544 -16.86 -64.22 -34.16
CA GLN A 544 -16.98 -65.03 -35.40
C GLN A 544 -16.70 -66.52 -35.16
N LYS A 545 -17.41 -67.16 -34.22
CA LYS A 545 -17.66 -68.62 -34.23
C LYS A 545 -19.02 -68.90 -33.60
N HIS A 546 -20.09 -68.92 -34.41
CA HIS A 546 -21.26 -69.82 -34.31
C HIS A 546 -22.44 -69.31 -35.16
N VAL A 547 -22.55 -69.78 -36.40
CA VAL A 547 -23.79 -70.22 -37.11
C VAL A 547 -23.28 -71.19 -38.21
N SER A 548 -23.15 -72.50 -37.95
CA SER A 548 -24.13 -73.58 -38.12
C SER A 548 -24.20 -74.17 -39.54
N ILE A 549 -23.73 -75.43 -39.62
CA ILE A 549 -23.82 -76.46 -40.69
C ILE A 549 -22.89 -76.28 -41.89
#